data_AF-A0A0S8ARW3-F1
#
_entry.id   AF-A0A0S8ARW3-F1
#
_cell.length_a   1.000
_cell.length_b   1.000
_cell.length_c   1.000
_cell.angle_alpha   90.00
_cell.angle_beta   90.00
_cell.angle_gamma   90.00
#
_symmetry.space_group_name_H-M   'P 1'
#
loop_
_entity.id
_entity.type
_entity.pdbx_description
1 polymer ?
#
loop_
_entity_poly.entity_id
_entity_poly.type
_entity_poly.pdbx_seq_one_letter_code
_entity_poly.pdbx_strand_id
1 'polypeptide(L)'
;MGTALQRRGIGPAMGWMLGLSIALFWLPGIGGLIAGFVGGRKAGGLWPAVVAVFLPGVVLFLITVFLGALIGWIPLIGQLWAAIAGIGAWALSFMNVIPLLLGAVVGGATAER
;
A
#
# COMPACT_ATOMS: atom_id res chain seq x y z
N MET A 1 21.28 -12.31 -18.33
CA MET A 1 21.81 -11.08 -17.68
C MET A 1 20.79 -9.96 -17.92
N GLY A 2 19.71 -9.92 -17.13
CA GLY A 2 18.66 -8.91 -17.28
C GLY A 2 19.13 -7.58 -16.70
N THR A 3 19.46 -6.65 -17.59
CA THR A 3 20.05 -5.36 -17.28
C THR A 3 19.11 -4.55 -16.36
N ALA A 4 19.68 -3.78 -15.45
CA ALA A 4 18.95 -3.07 -14.38
C ALA A 4 17.78 -2.18 -14.87
N LEU A 5 17.76 -1.84 -16.16
CA LEU A 5 16.67 -1.15 -16.85
C LEU A 5 15.39 -2.00 -16.98
N GLN A 6 15.49 -3.32 -17.18
CA GLN A 6 14.33 -4.23 -17.26
C GLN A 6 13.68 -4.48 -15.88
N ARG A 7 14.39 -4.17 -14.79
CA ARG A 7 13.90 -4.31 -13.41
C ARG A 7 13.14 -3.08 -12.89
N ARG A 8 13.13 -1.98 -13.65
CA ARG A 8 12.41 -0.75 -13.32
C ARG A 8 11.13 -0.68 -14.14
N GLY A 9 10.04 -0.32 -13.49
CA GLY A 9 8.73 -0.32 -14.11
C GLY A 9 7.61 -0.40 -13.09
N ILE A 10 6.39 -0.14 -13.55
CA ILE A 10 5.20 -0.05 -12.70
C ILE A 10 4.93 -1.37 -11.98
N GLY A 11 5.07 -2.52 -12.66
CA GLY A 11 4.84 -3.85 -12.07
C GLY A 11 5.78 -4.21 -10.91
N PRO A 12 7.12 -4.12 -11.07
CA PRO A 12 8.06 -4.31 -9.98
C PRO A 12 7.88 -3.31 -8.83
N ALA A 13 7.48 -2.07 -9.13
CA ALA A 13 7.21 -1.03 -8.14
C ALA A 13 5.97 -1.34 -7.31
N MET A 14 4.88 -1.71 -7.97
CA MET A 14 3.66 -2.24 -7.37
C MET A 14 3.96 -3.40 -6.41
N GLY A 15 4.75 -4.38 -6.85
CA GLY A 15 5.13 -5.53 -6.01
C GLY A 15 5.92 -5.12 -4.76
N TRP A 16 6.87 -4.18 -4.89
CA TRP A 16 7.64 -3.67 -3.75
C TRP A 16 6.80 -2.82 -2.80
N MET A 17 5.92 -1.95 -3.32
CA MET A 17 4.97 -1.18 -2.53
C MET A 17 4.04 -2.09 -1.74
N LEU A 18 3.52 -3.15 -2.37
CA LEU A 18 2.62 -4.09 -1.71
C LEU A 18 3.35 -4.88 -0.62
N GLY A 19 4.51 -5.46 -0.95
CA GLY A 19 5.30 -6.25 -0.01
C GLY A 19 5.76 -5.43 1.19
N LEU A 20 6.22 -4.19 0.97
CA LEU A 20 6.61 -3.30 2.05
C LEU A 20 5.42 -2.78 2.85
N SER A 21 4.28 -2.50 2.22
CA SER A 21 3.07 -2.11 2.96
C SER A 21 2.61 -3.23 3.89
N ILE A 22 2.69 -4.50 3.45
CA ILE A 22 2.38 -5.66 4.29
C ILE A 22 3.45 -5.89 5.35
N ALA A 23 4.72 -5.66 5.05
CA ALA A 23 5.80 -5.82 6.04
C ALA A 23 5.80 -4.72 7.10
N LEU A 24 5.45 -3.48 6.73
CA LEU A 24 5.55 -2.30 7.58
C LEU A 24 4.19 -1.77 8.06
N PHE A 25 3.10 -2.51 7.85
CA PHE A 25 1.75 -2.08 8.29
C PHE A 25 1.67 -1.83 9.80
N TRP A 26 2.56 -2.43 10.59
CA TRP A 26 2.63 -2.26 12.04
C TRP A 26 3.08 -0.86 12.45
N LEU A 27 3.73 -0.09 11.56
CA LEU A 27 4.28 1.24 11.86
C LEU A 27 3.46 2.31 11.13
N PRO A 28 2.38 2.83 11.75
CA PRO A 28 1.55 3.84 11.10
C PRO A 28 2.34 5.11 10.79
N GLY A 29 2.13 5.67 9.60
CA GLY A 29 2.85 6.85 9.11
C GLY A 29 4.17 6.48 8.45
N ILE A 30 5.12 5.99 9.23
CA ILE A 30 6.50 5.73 8.78
C ILE A 30 6.55 4.55 7.80
N GLY A 31 5.78 3.49 8.05
CA GLY A 31 5.75 2.30 7.20
C GLY A 31 5.26 2.62 5.79
N GLY A 32 4.19 3.41 5.68
CA GLY A 32 3.69 3.91 4.40
C GLY A 32 4.72 4.75 3.67
N LEU A 33 5.43 5.63 4.37
CA LEU A 33 6.46 6.51 3.78
C LEU A 33 7.63 5.72 3.20
N ILE A 34 8.11 4.71 3.91
CA ILE A 34 9.20 3.83 3.43
C ILE A 34 8.74 2.98 2.25
N ALA A 35 7.54 2.39 2.32
CA ALA A 35 6.96 1.60 1.24
C ALA A 35 6.76 2.44 -0.03
N GLY A 36 6.26 3.66 0.15
CA GLY A 36 6.14 4.67 -0.90
C GLY A 36 7.51 5.02 -1.49
N PHE A 37 8.50 5.35 -0.67
CA PHE A 37 9.83 5.75 -1.13
C PHE A 37 10.53 4.66 -1.96
N VAL A 38 10.54 3.43 -1.46
CA VAL A 38 11.19 2.31 -2.17
C VAL A 38 10.43 1.94 -3.44
N GLY A 39 9.10 1.90 -3.40
CA GLY A 39 8.30 1.62 -4.60
C GLY A 39 8.39 2.74 -5.63
N GLY A 40 8.42 4.00 -5.20
CA GLY A 40 8.58 5.16 -6.07
C GLY A 40 9.93 5.14 -6.78
N ARG A 41 11.01 4.83 -6.07
CA ARG A 41 12.34 4.63 -6.70
C ARG A 41 12.35 3.49 -7.70
N LYS A 42 11.59 2.43 -7.42
CA LYS A 42 11.47 1.27 -8.32
C LYS A 42 10.63 1.56 -9.57
N ALA A 43 9.70 2.50 -9.47
CA ALA A 43 8.84 2.92 -10.58
C ALA A 43 9.60 3.69 -11.67
N GLY A 44 10.76 4.28 -11.33
CA GLY A 44 11.65 4.94 -12.30
C GLY A 44 11.15 6.29 -12.79
N GLY A 45 10.15 6.88 -12.12
CA GLY A 45 9.62 8.20 -12.44
C GLY A 45 8.44 8.61 -11.56
N LEU A 46 8.14 9.90 -11.55
CA LEU A 46 7.08 10.51 -10.72
C LEU A 46 5.69 9.96 -11.02
N TRP A 47 5.26 10.01 -12.29
CA TRP A 47 3.94 9.53 -12.71
C TRP A 47 3.74 8.02 -12.53
N PRO A 48 4.70 7.16 -12.92
CA PRO A 48 4.68 5.74 -12.59
C PRO A 48 4.55 5.45 -11.09
N ALA A 49 5.22 6.24 -10.24
CA ALA A 49 5.16 6.09 -8.79
C ALA A 49 3.78 6.41 -8.22
N VAL A 50 3.15 7.49 -8.68
CA VAL A 50 1.78 7.88 -8.26
C VAL A 50 0.76 6.82 -8.67
N VAL A 51 0.87 6.25 -9.87
CA VAL A 51 -0.03 5.17 -10.32
C VAL A 51 0.16 3.91 -9.48
N ALA A 52 1.40 3.57 -9.11
CA ALA A 52 1.70 2.38 -8.31
C ALA A 52 1.11 2.43 -6.89
N VAL A 53 0.88 3.63 -6.34
CA VAL A 53 0.25 3.84 -5.02
C VAL A 53 -1.21 3.36 -4.97
N PHE A 54 -1.93 3.36 -6.10
CA PHE A 54 -3.32 2.89 -6.09
C PHE A 54 -3.44 1.39 -5.84
N LEU A 55 -2.42 0.59 -6.20
CA LEU A 55 -2.46 -0.85 -6.00
C LEU A 55 -2.64 -1.26 -4.52
N PRO A 56 -1.79 -0.82 -3.57
CA PRO A 56 -1.98 -1.18 -2.17
C PRO A 56 -3.34 -0.74 -1.62
N GLY A 57 -3.88 0.41 -2.07
CA GLY A 57 -5.23 0.85 -1.69
C GLY A 57 -6.34 -0.08 -2.21
N VAL A 58 -6.29 -0.46 -3.49
CA VAL A 58 -7.26 -1.39 -4.10
C VAL A 58 -7.17 -2.77 -3.46
N VAL A 59 -5.96 -3.29 -3.21
CA VAL A 59 -5.77 -4.58 -2.56
C VAL A 59 -6.32 -4.57 -1.14
N LEU A 60 -6.05 -3.51 -0.37
CA LEU A 60 -6.60 -3.36 0.97
C LEU A 60 -8.13 -3.34 0.96
N PHE A 61 -8.75 -2.60 0.02
CA PHE A 61 -10.21 -2.55 -0.15
C PHE A 61 -10.78 -3.94 -0.47
N LEU A 62 -10.20 -4.67 -1.41
CA LEU A 62 -10.65 -6.02 -1.77
C LEU A 62 -10.52 -6.99 -0.59
N ILE A 63 -9.42 -6.92 0.15
CA ILE A 63 -9.19 -7.72 1.36
C ILE A 63 -10.26 -7.40 2.41
N THR A 64 -10.52 -6.13 2.69
CA THR A 64 -11.53 -5.75 3.71
C THR A 64 -12.94 -6.16 3.31
N VAL A 65 -13.33 -6.01 2.05
CA VAL A 65 -14.63 -6.49 1.54
C VAL A 65 -14.73 -8.02 1.66
N PHE A 66 -13.68 -8.74 1.28
CA PHE A 66 -13.65 -10.19 1.36
C PHE A 66 -13.72 -10.70 2.80
N LEU A 67 -12.94 -10.12 3.72
CA LEU A 67 -13.03 -10.44 5.15
C LEU A 67 -14.41 -10.10 5.72
N GLY A 68 -14.98 -8.94 5.35
CA GLY A 68 -16.34 -8.57 5.76
C GLY A 68 -17.39 -9.60 5.33
N ALA A 69 -17.30 -10.08 4.08
CA ALA A 69 -18.18 -11.14 3.58
C ALA A 69 -17.96 -12.49 4.32
N LEU A 70 -16.71 -12.82 4.67
CA LEU A 70 -16.37 -14.03 5.43
C LEU A 70 -16.77 -13.98 6.90
N ILE A 71 -16.98 -12.80 7.50
CA ILE A 71 -17.32 -12.67 8.93
C ILE A 71 -18.81 -12.32 9.10
N GLY A 72 -19.46 -11.79 8.05
CA GLY A 72 -20.85 -11.31 8.09
C GLY A 72 -21.90 -12.36 8.46
N TRP A 73 -21.59 -13.65 8.34
CA TRP A 73 -22.46 -14.76 8.75
C TRP A 73 -22.44 -15.04 10.27
N ILE A 74 -21.49 -14.47 11.01
CA ILE A 74 -21.39 -14.64 12.47
C ILE A 74 -22.37 -13.66 13.15
N PRO A 75 -23.29 -14.14 14.03
CA PRO A 75 -24.29 -13.30 14.69
C PRO A 75 -23.66 -12.19 15.55
N LEU A 76 -24.46 -11.13 15.84
CA LEU A 76 -24.14 -9.81 16.46
C LEU A 76 -22.72 -9.57 17.02
N ILE A 77 -22.18 -10.47 17.83
CA ILE A 77 -20.81 -10.42 18.36
C ILE A 77 -19.75 -10.36 17.26
N GLY A 78 -19.88 -11.14 16.19
CA GLY A 78 -18.95 -11.11 15.05
C GLY A 78 -19.00 -9.78 14.29
N GLN A 79 -20.20 -9.22 14.13
CA GLN A 79 -20.39 -7.93 13.47
C GLN A 79 -19.89 -6.76 14.33
N LEU A 80 -20.08 -6.79 15.66
CA LEU A 80 -19.52 -5.79 16.56
C LEU A 80 -17.99 -5.79 16.53
N TRP A 81 -17.37 -6.98 16.52
CA TRP A 81 -15.92 -7.10 16.50
C TRP A 81 -15.32 -6.72 15.14
N ALA A 82 -16.00 -7.07 14.05
CA ALA A 82 -15.66 -6.60 12.71
C ALA A 82 -15.83 -5.08 12.55
N ALA A 83 -16.84 -4.47 13.18
CA ALA A 83 -17.03 -3.02 13.12
C ALA A 83 -15.91 -2.27 13.85
N ILE A 84 -15.53 -2.70 15.06
CA ILE A 84 -14.46 -2.06 15.84
C ILE A 84 -13.10 -2.23 15.15
N ALA A 85 -12.77 -3.45 14.73
CA ALA A 85 -11.53 -3.72 14.00
C ALA A 85 -11.51 -3.05 12.62
N GLY A 86 -12.65 -3.02 11.93
CA GLY A 86 -12.80 -2.39 10.62
C GLY A 86 -12.62 -0.88 10.68
N ILE A 87 -13.25 -0.19 11.63
CA ILE A 87 -13.09 1.26 11.80
C ILE A 87 -11.63 1.60 12.12
N GLY A 88 -10.98 0.82 12.99
CA GLY A 88 -9.55 0.99 13.28
C GLY A 88 -8.66 0.77 12.05
N ALA A 89 -8.89 -0.31 11.29
CA ALA A 89 -8.13 -0.63 10.09
C ALA A 89 -8.29 0.44 9.00
N TRP A 90 -9.51 0.96 8.80
CA TRP A 90 -9.77 2.03 7.85
C TRP A 90 -9.15 3.35 8.31
N ALA A 91 -9.30 3.74 9.58
CA ALA A 91 -8.69 4.95 10.12
C ALA A 91 -7.16 4.94 9.96
N LEU A 92 -6.51 3.83 10.34
CA LEU A 92 -5.05 3.67 10.18
C LEU A 92 -4.62 3.67 8.71
N SER A 93 -5.44 3.11 7.81
CA SER A 93 -5.14 3.09 6.38
C SER A 93 -5.22 4.49 5.77
N PHE A 94 -6.25 5.27 6.09
CA PHE A 94 -6.34 6.68 5.66
C PHE A 94 -5.16 7.51 6.16
N MET A 95 -4.70 7.26 7.40
CA MET A 95 -3.51 7.92 7.94
C MET A 95 -2.21 7.54 7.21
N ASN A 96 -2.15 6.35 6.59
CA ASN A 96 -0.98 5.88 5.84
C ASN A 96 -0.98 6.31 4.35
N VAL A 97 -2.13 6.66 3.77
CA VAL A 97 -2.23 7.09 2.36
C VAL A 97 -1.36 8.33 2.08
N ILE A 98 -1.42 9.34 2.96
CA ILE A 98 -0.64 10.58 2.80
C ILE A 98 0.87 10.30 2.86
N PRO A 99 1.42 9.66 3.91
CA PRO A 99 2.83 9.28 3.95
C PRO A 99 3.26 8.42 2.76
N LEU A 100 2.42 7.48 2.32
CA LEU A 100 2.73 6.59 1.20
C LEU A 100 2.80 7.32 -0.14
N LEU A 101 1.88 8.27 -0.38
CA LEU A 101 1.95 9.20 -1.52
C LEU A 101 3.20 10.07 -1.46
N LEU A 102 3.50 10.68 -0.31
CA LEU A 102 4.67 11.55 -0.14
C LEU A 102 5.97 10.77 -0.37
N GLY A 103 6.08 9.57 0.22
CA GLY A 103 7.18 8.66 -0.01
C GLY A 103 7.31 8.31 -1.49
N ALA A 104 6.21 7.95 -2.16
CA ALA A 104 6.20 7.59 -3.58
C ALA A 104 6.65 8.74 -4.49
N VAL A 105 6.18 9.95 -4.22
CA VAL A 105 6.56 11.16 -4.97
C VAL A 105 8.05 11.45 -4.79
N VAL A 106 8.56 11.45 -3.55
CA VAL A 106 9.97 11.70 -3.26
C VAL A 106 10.86 10.59 -3.84
N GLY A 107 10.44 9.33 -3.70
CA GLY A 107 11.14 8.18 -4.27
C GLY A 107 11.16 8.19 -5.79
N GLY A 108 10.04 8.55 -6.42
CA GLY A 108 9.92 8.68 -7.88
C GLY A 108 10.69 9.86 -8.45
N ALA A 109 10.77 10.98 -7.73
CA ALA A 109 11.56 12.16 -8.12
C ALA A 109 13.07 11.93 -7.97
N THR A 110 13.49 11.14 -6.97
CA THR A 110 14.90 10.78 -6.71
C THR A 110 15.34 9.50 -7.42
N ALA A 111 14.50 8.94 -8.29
CA ALA A 111 14.88 7.88 -9.20
C ALA A 111 15.74 8.50 -10.31
N GLU A 112 17.07 8.43 -10.18
CA GLU A 112 17.98 8.73 -11.27
C GLU A 112 17.56 7.94 -12.50
N ARG A 113 17.39 8.60 -13.65
CA ARG A 113 16.87 8.00 -14.89
C ARG A 113 17.72 6.82 -15.34
#